data_AF-A0A2N7UDF1-F1
#
_entry.id   AF-A0A2N7UDF1-F1
#
_cell.length_a   1.000
_cell.length_b   1.000
_cell.length_c   1.000
_cell.angle_alpha   90.00
_cell.angle_beta   90.00
_cell.angle_gamma   90.00
#
_symmetry.space_group_name_H-M   'P 1'
#
loop_
_entity.id
_entity.type
_entity.pdbx_description
1 polymer ?
#
loop_
_entity_poly.entity_id
_entity_poly.type
_entity_poly.pdbx_seq_one_letter_code
_entity_poly.pdbx_strand_id
1 'polypeptide(L)'
;MGQPGSLYREAVMAISLNAPLRREYEQLFETCRIRPTKLPHVEQTINRLVDQRPRYEEVVNRQGVPWVFVALVHNMEASGNFSCHLHNGDPLTARTVQVPAGRPKHGSPPYSWEESAADAMALKRLGASTDWSLAGMLYQLERYNGWGYRMYHPHVLSPYLWSFSEHYISGRYVADGRWSDTAVSQQCGAAVVLRRMAEHGLVEFADQPRVSPATDSASAEPTSTEPLVPRHSMRRASRQAEAERAEQLQRWLNTFPGIFLKVDGAPGDRTSDAYRRVTGHYLPGDPRQQESRA
;
A
#
# COMPACT_ATOMS: atom_id res chain seq x y z
N MET A 1 8.91 -42.49 -7.55
CA MET A 1 8.66 -41.21 -8.25
C MET A 1 7.75 -40.36 -7.37
N GLY A 2 8.32 -39.41 -6.62
CA GLY A 2 7.54 -38.50 -5.78
C GLY A 2 6.77 -37.51 -6.65
N GLN A 3 5.46 -37.34 -6.38
CA GLN A 3 4.64 -36.42 -7.14
C GLN A 3 5.13 -34.97 -6.95
N PRO A 4 5.42 -34.22 -8.04
CA PRO A 4 5.88 -32.83 -7.98
C PRO A 4 4.99 -31.88 -7.15
N GLY A 5 3.71 -32.23 -6.97
CA GLY A 5 2.75 -31.43 -6.20
C GLY A 5 2.89 -31.50 -4.67
N SER A 6 3.59 -32.50 -4.13
CA SER A 6 3.76 -32.66 -2.67
C SER A 6 4.73 -31.63 -2.09
N LEU A 7 5.89 -31.48 -2.73
CA LEU A 7 6.91 -30.50 -2.35
C LEU A 7 6.42 -29.05 -2.55
N TYR A 8 5.60 -28.80 -3.58
CA TYR A 8 4.94 -27.51 -3.79
C TYR A 8 4.00 -27.15 -2.63
N ARG A 9 3.15 -28.09 -2.19
CA ARG A 9 2.25 -27.84 -1.05
C ARG A 9 3.04 -27.62 0.23
N GLU A 10 4.07 -28.41 0.51
CA GLU A 10 4.91 -28.24 1.70
C GLU A 10 5.67 -26.90 1.70
N ALA A 11 6.26 -26.50 0.57
CA ALA A 11 6.98 -25.23 0.45
C ALA A 11 6.05 -24.00 0.51
N VAL A 12 4.85 -24.06 -0.09
CA VAL A 12 3.83 -23.02 0.02
C VAL A 12 3.29 -22.91 1.45
N MET A 13 3.17 -24.04 2.17
CA MET A 13 2.83 -24.04 3.59
C MET A 13 3.98 -23.56 4.48
N ALA A 14 5.22 -23.46 3.97
CA ALA A 14 6.39 -23.01 4.73
C ALA A 14 6.54 -21.48 4.79
N ILE A 15 6.00 -20.73 3.83
CA ILE A 15 6.11 -19.26 3.83
C ILE A 15 5.10 -18.66 4.81
N SER A 16 5.55 -18.44 6.03
CA SER A 16 4.81 -17.80 7.11
C SER A 16 5.37 -16.41 7.41
N LEU A 17 4.52 -15.51 7.90
CA LEU A 17 4.92 -14.15 8.28
C LEU A 17 5.71 -14.13 9.60
N ASN A 18 6.99 -14.52 9.50
CA ASN A 18 7.95 -14.47 10.59
C ASN A 18 8.64 -13.10 10.71
N ALA A 19 9.43 -12.89 11.77
CA ALA A 19 10.08 -11.60 12.03
C ALA A 19 11.00 -11.10 10.89
N PRO A 20 11.85 -11.95 10.26
CA PRO A 20 12.62 -11.53 9.09
C PRO A 20 11.75 -11.03 7.93
N LEU A 21 10.71 -11.78 7.57
CA LEU A 21 9.83 -11.42 6.46
C LEU A 21 9.02 -10.15 6.75
N ARG A 22 8.63 -9.93 8.02
CA ARG A 22 7.99 -8.67 8.44
C ARG A 22 8.89 -7.47 8.17
N ARG A 23 10.14 -7.53 8.65
CA ARG A 23 11.13 -6.46 8.45
C ARG A 23 11.41 -6.20 6.98
N GLU A 24 11.47 -7.25 6.16
CA GLU A 24 11.64 -7.12 4.71
C GLU A 24 10.49 -6.31 4.09
N TYR A 25 9.23 -6.66 4.41
CA TYR A 25 8.07 -5.92 3.90
C TYR A 25 8.04 -4.46 4.36
N GLU A 26 8.30 -4.22 5.66
CA GLU A 26 8.36 -2.88 6.24
C GLU A 26 9.42 -2.04 5.53
N GLN A 27 10.65 -2.56 5.41
CA GLN A 27 11.75 -1.87 4.75
C GLN A 27 11.45 -1.59 3.26
N LEU A 28 10.89 -2.56 2.53
CA LEU A 28 10.51 -2.36 1.13
C LEU A 28 9.44 -1.28 0.99
N PHE A 29 8.48 -1.22 1.91
CA PHE A 29 7.42 -0.22 1.90
C PHE A 29 7.93 1.19 2.25
N GLU A 30 8.79 1.30 3.27
CA GLU A 30 9.43 2.56 3.68
C GLU A 30 10.29 3.14 2.57
N THR A 31 11.06 2.28 1.90
CA THR A 31 11.96 2.68 0.80
C THR A 31 11.30 2.71 -0.57
N CYS A 32 9.98 2.43 -0.66
CA CYS A 32 9.26 2.38 -1.92
C CYS A 32 9.19 3.76 -2.58
N ARG A 33 10.01 3.96 -3.62
CA ARG A 33 9.97 5.16 -4.47
C ARG A 33 9.20 4.88 -5.74
N ILE A 34 8.10 5.62 -5.95
CA ILE A 34 7.27 5.51 -7.15
C ILE A 34 7.94 6.25 -8.29
N ARG A 35 8.04 5.61 -9.46
CA ARG A 35 8.65 6.23 -10.65
C ARG A 35 7.84 7.47 -11.05
N PRO A 36 8.47 8.66 -11.23
CA PRO A 36 7.75 9.90 -11.54
C PRO A 36 6.82 9.79 -12.76
N THR A 37 7.25 9.07 -13.80
CA THR A 37 6.47 8.85 -15.02
C THR A 37 5.20 8.01 -14.81
N LYS A 38 5.14 7.24 -13.72
CA LYS A 38 3.98 6.39 -13.38
C LYS A 38 3.04 7.04 -12.38
N LEU A 39 3.46 8.09 -11.67
CA LEU A 39 2.65 8.78 -10.65
C LEU A 39 1.24 9.15 -11.14
N PRO A 40 1.02 9.75 -12.33
CA PRO A 40 -0.34 10.11 -12.76
C PRO A 40 -1.29 8.90 -12.83
N HIS A 41 -0.78 7.74 -13.23
CA HIS A 41 -1.58 6.51 -13.29
C HIS A 41 -1.87 5.95 -11.89
N VAL A 42 -0.92 6.08 -10.95
CA VAL A 42 -1.15 5.71 -9.54
C VAL A 42 -2.25 6.59 -8.93
N GLU A 43 -2.18 7.90 -9.15
CA GLU A 43 -3.21 8.85 -8.66
C GLU A 43 -4.59 8.55 -9.25
N GLN A 44 -4.67 8.29 -10.55
CA GLN A 44 -5.92 7.91 -11.20
C GLN A 44 -6.51 6.61 -10.60
N THR A 45 -5.64 5.65 -10.30
CA THR A 45 -6.05 4.40 -9.64
C THR A 45 -6.59 4.69 -8.24
N ILE A 46 -5.90 5.50 -7.45
CA ILE A 46 -6.34 5.86 -6.08
C ILE A 46 -7.70 6.55 -6.11
N ASN A 47 -7.87 7.57 -6.95
CA ASN A 47 -9.13 8.31 -7.03
C ASN A 47 -10.30 7.37 -7.33
N ARG A 48 -10.17 6.49 -8.32
CA ARG A 48 -11.20 5.50 -8.65
C ARG A 48 -11.52 4.56 -7.48
N LEU A 49 -10.51 4.15 -6.71
CA LEU A 49 -10.73 3.28 -5.55
C LEU A 49 -11.39 4.02 -4.39
N VAL A 50 -10.99 5.27 -4.15
CA VAL A 50 -11.58 6.13 -3.11
C VAL A 50 -13.03 6.47 -3.44
N ASP A 51 -13.35 6.76 -4.71
CA ASP A 51 -14.73 7.04 -5.17
C ASP A 51 -15.68 5.87 -4.88
N GLN A 52 -15.16 4.65 -4.83
CA GLN A 52 -15.92 3.42 -4.55
C GLN A 52 -15.76 2.93 -3.11
N ARG A 53 -15.13 3.71 -2.24
CA ARG A 53 -14.90 3.38 -0.83
C ARG A 53 -16.16 2.90 -0.09
N PRO A 54 -17.36 3.52 -0.24
CA PRO A 54 -18.55 3.04 0.44
C PRO A 54 -18.88 1.57 0.14
N ARG A 55 -18.65 1.11 -1.10
CA ARG A 55 -18.88 -0.29 -1.48
C ARG A 55 -17.88 -1.24 -0.83
N TYR A 56 -16.62 -0.82 -0.73
CA TYR A 56 -15.59 -1.60 -0.05
C TYR A 56 -15.83 -1.65 1.47
N GLU A 57 -16.37 -0.58 2.05
CA GLU A 57 -16.77 -0.53 3.47
C GLU A 57 -17.92 -1.51 3.78
N GLU A 58 -18.83 -1.77 2.85
CA GLU A 58 -19.84 -2.81 3.07
C GLU A 58 -19.26 -4.23 3.13
N VAL A 59 -18.15 -4.49 2.44
CA VAL A 59 -17.43 -5.76 2.60
C VAL A 59 -16.75 -5.83 3.97
N VAL A 60 -16.24 -4.70 4.48
CA VAL A 60 -15.69 -4.60 5.83
C VAL A 60 -16.75 -4.95 6.87
N ASN A 61 -17.96 -4.38 6.74
CA ASN A 61 -19.07 -4.64 7.66
C ASN A 61 -19.45 -6.13 7.74
N ARG A 62 -19.29 -6.86 6.62
CA ARG A 62 -19.67 -8.27 6.51
C ARG A 62 -18.57 -9.24 6.95
N GLN A 63 -17.31 -8.91 6.71
CA GLN A 63 -16.20 -9.87 6.87
C GLN A 63 -15.05 -9.36 7.77
N GLY A 64 -14.98 -8.06 8.05
CA GLY A 64 -13.93 -7.45 8.87
C GLY A 64 -12.57 -7.31 8.17
N VAL A 65 -12.55 -7.32 6.83
CA VAL A 65 -11.35 -7.07 6.04
C VAL A 65 -11.22 -5.57 5.76
N PRO A 66 -10.05 -4.92 5.93
CA PRO A 66 -9.89 -3.49 5.65
C PRO A 66 -10.29 -3.13 4.22
N TRP A 67 -11.00 -2.00 4.06
CA TRP A 67 -11.53 -1.57 2.76
C TRP A 67 -10.43 -1.45 1.71
N VAL A 68 -9.24 -0.99 2.11
CA VAL A 68 -8.08 -0.87 1.21
C VAL A 68 -7.61 -2.20 0.70
N PHE A 69 -7.57 -3.24 1.54
CA PHE A 69 -7.20 -4.57 1.07
C PHE A 69 -8.19 -5.08 0.01
N VAL A 70 -9.50 -4.91 0.27
CA VAL A 70 -10.55 -5.28 -0.69
C VAL A 70 -10.41 -4.50 -1.99
N ALA A 71 -10.18 -3.19 -1.91
CA ALA A 71 -10.01 -2.31 -3.07
C ALA A 71 -8.79 -2.68 -3.92
N LEU A 72 -7.66 -3.01 -3.28
CA LEU A 72 -6.44 -3.43 -3.94
C LEU A 72 -6.61 -4.78 -4.64
N VAL A 73 -7.19 -5.78 -3.97
CA VAL A 73 -7.50 -7.07 -4.60
C VAL A 73 -8.48 -6.87 -5.75
N HIS A 74 -9.55 -6.10 -5.57
CA HIS A 74 -10.51 -5.84 -6.63
C HIS A 74 -9.88 -5.15 -7.85
N ASN A 75 -8.96 -4.23 -7.62
CA ASN A 75 -8.17 -3.60 -8.67
C ASN A 75 -7.29 -4.62 -9.41
N MET A 76 -6.60 -5.47 -8.67
CA MET A 76 -5.62 -6.40 -9.24
C MET A 76 -6.26 -7.53 -10.02
N GLU A 77 -7.38 -8.07 -9.52
CA GLU A 77 -8.04 -9.25 -10.10
C GLU A 77 -9.09 -8.91 -11.16
N ALA A 78 -9.76 -7.76 -11.04
CA ALA A 78 -10.92 -7.43 -11.87
C ALA A 78 -10.90 -6.00 -12.45
N SER A 79 -9.80 -5.26 -12.28
CA SER A 79 -9.70 -3.84 -12.70
C SER A 79 -10.83 -2.96 -12.15
N GLY A 80 -11.42 -3.32 -11.01
CA GLY A 80 -12.56 -2.61 -10.42
C GLY A 80 -13.94 -2.90 -11.05
N ASN A 81 -14.11 -4.01 -11.76
CA ASN A 81 -15.40 -4.40 -12.34
C ASN A 81 -16.38 -4.96 -11.28
N PHE A 82 -17.35 -4.13 -10.90
CA PHE A 82 -18.39 -4.49 -9.92
C PHE A 82 -19.54 -5.34 -10.47
N SER A 83 -19.54 -5.70 -11.76
CA SER A 83 -20.63 -6.48 -12.38
C SER A 83 -20.42 -7.99 -12.33
N CYS A 84 -19.28 -8.43 -11.80
CA CYS A 84 -18.87 -9.83 -11.76
C CYS A 84 -18.44 -10.27 -10.36
N HIS A 85 -18.48 -11.57 -10.11
CA HIS A 85 -17.96 -12.20 -8.92
C HIS A 85 -16.45 -11.95 -8.77
N LEU A 86 -16.04 -11.44 -7.61
CA LEU A 86 -14.61 -11.25 -7.28
C LEU A 86 -13.83 -12.57 -7.26
N HIS A 87 -14.51 -13.70 -7.16
CA HIS A 87 -13.90 -15.03 -7.18
C HIS A 87 -13.13 -15.33 -8.46
N ASN A 88 -13.73 -15.02 -9.62
CA ASN A 88 -13.31 -15.58 -10.91
C ASN A 88 -13.85 -14.82 -12.14
N GLY A 89 -14.62 -13.74 -11.95
CA GLY A 89 -15.17 -12.94 -13.04
C GLY A 89 -16.52 -13.41 -13.61
N ASP A 90 -17.14 -14.48 -13.09
CA ASP A 90 -18.48 -14.91 -13.52
C ASP A 90 -19.54 -13.82 -13.22
N PRO A 91 -20.64 -13.71 -13.99
CA PRO A 91 -21.70 -12.74 -13.73
C PRO A 91 -22.41 -12.95 -12.39
N LEU A 92 -22.80 -11.87 -11.72
CA LEU A 92 -23.51 -11.90 -10.43
C LEU A 92 -24.95 -12.48 -10.49
N THR A 93 -25.46 -12.79 -11.68
CA THR A 93 -26.84 -13.28 -11.91
C THR A 93 -27.03 -14.75 -11.58
N ALA A 94 -25.96 -15.48 -11.28
CA ALA A 94 -25.99 -16.89 -10.92
C ALA A 94 -24.86 -17.19 -9.92
N ARG A 95 -24.72 -18.45 -9.50
CA ARG A 95 -23.51 -18.89 -8.79
C ARG A 95 -22.36 -19.07 -9.79
N THR A 96 -21.14 -18.96 -9.30
CA THR A 96 -19.94 -19.21 -10.09
C THR A 96 -19.96 -20.62 -10.69
N VAL A 97 -19.61 -20.71 -11.97
CA VAL A 97 -19.38 -21.96 -12.69
C VAL A 97 -17.88 -22.22 -12.80
N GLN A 98 -17.10 -21.16 -13.02
CA GLN A 98 -15.64 -21.25 -13.01
C GLN A 98 -15.12 -21.50 -11.59
N VAL A 99 -13.90 -22.03 -11.47
CA VAL A 99 -13.31 -22.30 -10.17
C VAL A 99 -13.01 -20.99 -9.43
N PRO A 100 -13.40 -20.85 -8.14
CA PRO A 100 -14.14 -21.80 -7.32
C PRO A 100 -15.64 -21.84 -7.67
N ALA A 101 -16.16 -23.00 -8.07
CA ALA A 101 -17.55 -23.17 -8.47
C ALA A 101 -18.53 -23.15 -7.28
N GLY A 102 -19.77 -22.79 -7.54
CA GLY A 102 -20.88 -22.81 -6.58
C GLY A 102 -20.87 -21.67 -5.54
N ARG A 103 -20.22 -20.53 -5.85
CA ARG A 103 -20.12 -19.37 -4.97
C ARG A 103 -21.04 -18.21 -5.41
N PRO A 104 -21.48 -17.33 -4.50
CA PRO A 104 -21.42 -17.42 -3.02
C PRO A 104 -22.15 -18.65 -2.48
N LYS A 105 -21.83 -19.12 -1.27
CA LYS A 105 -22.50 -20.31 -0.69
C LYS A 105 -23.90 -20.02 -0.17
N HIS A 106 -24.11 -18.83 0.40
CA HIS A 106 -25.36 -18.41 1.01
C HIS A 106 -26.06 -17.35 0.16
N GLY A 107 -27.37 -17.19 0.36
CA GLY A 107 -28.20 -16.28 -0.44
C GLY A 107 -28.73 -16.89 -1.73
N SER A 108 -29.48 -16.08 -2.49
CA SER A 108 -30.04 -16.43 -3.80
C SER A 108 -29.69 -15.34 -4.82
N PRO A 109 -29.39 -15.70 -6.07
CA PRO A 109 -29.08 -14.72 -7.11
C PRO A 109 -30.31 -13.88 -7.50
N PRO A 110 -30.11 -12.69 -8.11
CA PRO A 110 -28.81 -12.05 -8.38
C PRO A 110 -28.15 -11.57 -7.09
N TYR A 111 -26.83 -11.75 -7.00
CA TYR A 111 -26.03 -11.34 -5.84
C TYR A 111 -25.61 -9.88 -5.97
N SER A 112 -25.49 -9.20 -4.83
CA SER A 112 -24.72 -7.96 -4.78
C SER A 112 -23.23 -8.26 -4.92
N TRP A 113 -22.45 -7.32 -5.46
CA TRP A 113 -21.00 -7.47 -5.55
C TRP A 113 -20.38 -7.65 -4.17
N GLU A 114 -20.86 -6.90 -3.19
CA GLU A 114 -20.41 -6.91 -1.81
C GLU A 114 -20.68 -8.28 -1.15
N GLU A 115 -21.77 -8.97 -1.52
CA GLU A 115 -22.09 -10.31 -1.00
C GLU A 115 -21.10 -11.32 -1.55
N SER A 116 -20.83 -11.22 -2.86
CA SER A 116 -19.81 -12.05 -3.49
C SER A 116 -18.40 -11.77 -3.00
N ALA A 117 -18.04 -10.50 -2.79
CA ALA A 117 -16.71 -10.12 -2.32
C ALA A 117 -16.47 -10.63 -0.89
N ALA A 118 -17.49 -10.55 -0.02
CA ALA A 118 -17.40 -11.12 1.32
C ALA A 118 -17.19 -12.65 1.31
N ASP A 119 -17.92 -13.40 0.47
CA ASP A 119 -17.70 -14.85 0.31
C ASP A 119 -16.28 -15.15 -0.22
N ALA A 120 -15.77 -14.34 -1.16
CA ALA A 120 -14.42 -14.48 -1.69
C ALA A 120 -13.34 -14.29 -0.62
N MET A 121 -13.48 -13.25 0.22
CA MET A 121 -12.58 -13.00 1.34
C MET A 121 -12.64 -14.14 2.38
N ALA A 122 -13.85 -14.59 2.72
CA ALA A 122 -14.06 -15.70 3.64
C ALA A 122 -13.42 -17.00 3.13
N LEU A 123 -13.55 -17.30 1.84
CA LEU A 123 -12.93 -18.47 1.21
C LEU A 123 -11.40 -18.46 1.32
N LYS A 124 -10.79 -17.29 1.25
CA LYS A 124 -9.34 -17.09 1.43
C LYS A 124 -8.90 -17.05 2.90
N ARG A 125 -9.85 -17.22 3.84
CA ARG A 125 -9.68 -17.11 5.31
C ARG A 125 -9.18 -15.73 5.73
N LEU A 126 -9.71 -14.69 5.09
CA LEU A 126 -9.43 -13.30 5.41
C LEU A 126 -10.63 -12.71 6.16
N GLY A 127 -10.38 -12.05 7.29
CA GLY A 127 -11.44 -11.42 8.08
C GLY A 127 -10.89 -10.60 9.24
N ALA A 128 -11.72 -10.31 10.23
CA ALA A 128 -11.38 -9.47 11.38
C ALA A 128 -10.15 -9.96 12.18
N SER A 129 -9.93 -11.27 12.26
CA SER A 129 -8.82 -11.87 13.00
C SER A 129 -7.52 -11.98 12.19
N THR A 130 -7.52 -11.52 10.94
CA THR A 130 -6.32 -11.52 10.09
C THR A 130 -5.38 -10.41 10.53
N ASP A 131 -4.07 -10.66 10.45
CA ASP A 131 -3.06 -9.65 10.70
C ASP A 131 -3.08 -8.59 9.59
N TRP A 132 -3.56 -7.40 9.93
CA TRP A 132 -3.64 -6.22 9.06
C TRP A 132 -2.61 -5.14 9.43
N SER A 133 -1.54 -5.53 10.14
CA SER A 133 -0.32 -4.70 10.22
C SER A 133 0.20 -4.34 8.83
N LEU A 134 1.12 -3.38 8.73
CA LEU A 134 1.74 -3.04 7.44
C LEU A 134 2.32 -4.29 6.75
N ALA A 135 3.15 -5.04 7.47
CA ALA A 135 3.71 -6.30 6.98
C ALA A 135 2.63 -7.36 6.74
N GLY A 136 1.62 -7.45 7.63
CA GLY A 136 0.48 -8.36 7.49
C GLY A 136 -0.29 -8.15 6.20
N MET A 137 -0.59 -6.90 5.87
CA MET A 137 -1.33 -6.53 4.66
C MET A 137 -0.54 -6.87 3.40
N LEU A 138 0.75 -6.54 3.35
CA LEU A 138 1.63 -6.87 2.23
C LEU A 138 1.78 -8.39 2.06
N TYR A 139 1.92 -9.13 3.16
CA TYR A 139 1.94 -10.59 3.16
C TYR A 139 0.65 -11.18 2.61
N GLN A 140 -0.53 -10.69 3.03
CA GLN A 140 -1.80 -11.20 2.52
C GLN A 140 -2.00 -10.86 1.04
N LEU A 141 -1.55 -9.68 0.56
CA LEU A 141 -1.62 -9.32 -0.85
C LEU A 141 -0.73 -10.25 -1.69
N GLU A 142 0.50 -10.50 -1.25
CA GLU A 142 1.39 -11.43 -1.95
C GLU A 142 0.85 -12.86 -1.93
N ARG A 143 0.30 -13.30 -0.78
CA ARG A 143 -0.37 -14.60 -0.66
C ARG A 143 -1.60 -14.71 -1.55
N TYR A 144 -2.32 -13.61 -1.78
CA TYR A 144 -3.49 -13.58 -2.64
C TYR A 144 -3.10 -13.88 -4.10
N ASN A 145 -2.03 -13.25 -4.59
CA ASN A 145 -1.41 -13.50 -5.89
C ASN A 145 -0.75 -14.89 -5.97
N GLY A 146 -0.05 -15.28 -4.91
CA GLY A 146 0.70 -16.53 -4.80
C GLY A 146 2.23 -16.33 -4.75
N TRP A 147 2.91 -17.36 -4.24
CA TRP A 147 4.34 -17.31 -3.87
C TRP A 147 5.34 -17.60 -4.98
N GLY A 148 4.90 -17.63 -6.25
CA GLY A 148 5.75 -18.06 -7.38
C GLY A 148 7.07 -17.29 -7.46
N TYR A 149 7.04 -15.98 -7.21
CA TYR A 149 8.24 -15.14 -7.21
C TYR A 149 9.21 -15.55 -6.09
N ARG A 150 8.75 -15.67 -4.84
CA ARG A 150 9.62 -16.09 -3.73
C ARG A 150 10.22 -17.48 -3.92
N MET A 151 9.47 -18.41 -4.54
CA MET A 151 9.91 -19.79 -4.71
C MET A 151 10.85 -19.99 -5.90
N TYR A 152 10.59 -19.30 -7.02
CA TYR A 152 11.26 -19.61 -8.29
C TYR A 152 12.07 -18.44 -8.85
N HIS A 153 11.78 -17.21 -8.44
CA HIS A 153 12.45 -15.99 -8.91
C HIS A 153 12.76 -15.02 -7.75
N PRO A 154 13.44 -15.45 -6.68
CA PRO A 154 13.64 -14.62 -5.47
C PRO A 154 14.45 -13.34 -5.71
N HIS A 155 15.13 -13.25 -6.86
CA HIS A 155 15.85 -12.05 -7.31
C HIS A 155 14.93 -10.99 -7.93
N VAL A 156 13.65 -11.31 -8.19
CA VAL A 156 12.64 -10.38 -8.71
C VAL A 156 11.54 -10.20 -7.68
N LEU A 157 11.41 -8.97 -7.17
CA LEU A 157 10.27 -8.59 -6.34
C LEU A 157 8.98 -8.64 -7.16
N SER A 158 7.93 -9.23 -6.57
CA SER A 158 6.67 -9.48 -7.29
C SER A 158 6.10 -8.18 -7.88
N PRO A 159 5.89 -8.09 -9.20
CA PRO A 159 5.24 -6.94 -9.83
C PRO A 159 3.79 -6.77 -9.36
N TYR A 160 3.16 -7.82 -8.83
CA TYR A 160 1.83 -7.70 -8.20
C TYR A 160 1.84 -6.70 -7.04
N LEU A 161 2.96 -6.63 -6.30
CA LEU A 161 3.14 -5.65 -5.23
C LEU A 161 3.85 -4.38 -5.72
N TRP A 162 4.97 -4.54 -6.43
CA TRP A 162 5.99 -3.49 -6.57
C TRP A 162 6.08 -2.86 -7.96
N SER A 163 5.28 -3.30 -8.93
CA SER A 163 5.26 -2.69 -10.26
C SER A 163 4.96 -1.19 -10.18
N PHE A 164 5.72 -0.40 -10.95
CA PHE A 164 5.77 1.07 -10.98
C PHE A 164 6.63 1.75 -9.91
N SER A 165 7.22 0.98 -8.98
CA SER A 165 8.29 1.49 -8.11
C SER A 165 9.68 1.32 -8.71
N GLU A 166 10.68 1.90 -8.06
CA GLU A 166 12.11 1.66 -8.33
C GLU A 166 12.55 0.23 -7.95
N HIS A 167 11.80 -0.46 -7.09
CA HIS A 167 12.09 -1.84 -6.66
C HIS A 167 11.84 -2.91 -7.73
N TYR A 168 11.08 -2.58 -8.79
CA TYR A 168 10.78 -3.47 -9.90
C TYR A 168 11.28 -2.89 -11.23
N ILE A 169 11.92 -3.73 -12.04
CA ILE A 169 12.45 -3.38 -13.37
C ILE A 169 11.75 -4.21 -14.44
N SER A 170 11.94 -5.53 -14.42
CA SER A 170 11.35 -6.50 -15.34
C SER A 170 11.28 -7.87 -14.67
N GLY A 171 10.69 -8.85 -15.36
CA GLY A 171 10.50 -10.19 -14.84
C GLY A 171 9.05 -10.41 -14.47
N ARG A 172 8.33 -11.26 -15.20
CA ARG A 172 6.99 -11.68 -14.80
C ARG A 172 6.57 -13.00 -15.40
N TYR A 173 5.59 -13.62 -14.76
CA TYR A 173 4.76 -14.62 -15.42
C TYR A 173 3.87 -13.93 -16.47
N VAL A 174 4.00 -14.35 -17.73
CA VAL A 174 3.18 -13.87 -18.85
C VAL A 174 1.95 -14.74 -19.08
N ALA A 175 2.00 -15.98 -18.57
CA ALA A 175 0.89 -16.91 -18.43
C ALA A 175 1.21 -17.89 -17.30
N ASP A 176 0.26 -18.74 -16.93
CA ASP A 176 0.46 -19.74 -15.89
C ASP A 176 1.67 -20.62 -16.18
N GLY A 177 2.62 -20.62 -15.23
CA GLY A 177 3.89 -21.35 -15.33
C GLY A 177 4.87 -20.82 -16.40
N ARG A 178 4.54 -19.75 -17.13
CA ARG A 178 5.40 -19.18 -18.19
C ARG A 178 6.08 -17.90 -17.72
N TRP A 179 7.32 -18.05 -17.28
CA TRP A 179 8.19 -16.95 -16.85
C TRP A 179 8.84 -16.23 -18.05
N SER A 180 9.05 -14.92 -17.91
CA SER A 180 9.90 -14.11 -18.78
C SER A 180 10.68 -13.10 -17.95
N ASP A 181 12.01 -13.12 -18.05
CA ASP A 181 12.92 -12.21 -17.35
C ASP A 181 12.82 -10.75 -17.84
N THR A 182 12.37 -10.56 -19.08
CA THR A 182 12.36 -9.25 -19.76
C THR A 182 10.98 -8.62 -19.85
N ALA A 183 9.90 -9.39 -19.68
CA ALA A 183 8.55 -8.84 -19.68
C ALA A 183 8.36 -7.88 -18.50
N VAL A 184 7.75 -6.73 -18.77
CA VAL A 184 7.49 -5.67 -17.77
C VAL A 184 6.00 -5.58 -17.49
N SER A 185 5.62 -5.60 -16.22
CA SER A 185 4.23 -5.37 -15.84
C SER A 185 3.76 -3.96 -16.21
N GLN A 186 2.60 -3.88 -16.87
CA GLN A 186 1.91 -2.62 -17.15
C GLN A 186 0.81 -2.30 -16.12
N GLN A 187 0.60 -3.20 -15.16
CA GLN A 187 -0.34 -3.00 -14.06
C GLN A 187 0.39 -2.37 -12.88
N CYS A 188 -0.22 -1.38 -12.21
CA CYS A 188 0.32 -0.80 -11.00
C CYS A 188 0.25 -1.81 -9.85
N GLY A 189 1.35 -1.99 -9.12
CA GLY A 189 1.40 -2.94 -8.01
C GLY A 189 0.60 -2.47 -6.79
N ALA A 190 0.01 -3.42 -6.07
CA ALA A 190 -0.83 -3.14 -4.91
C ALA A 190 -0.09 -2.41 -3.78
N ALA A 191 1.18 -2.76 -3.53
CA ALA A 191 1.99 -2.08 -2.50
C ALA A 191 2.32 -0.63 -2.90
N VAL A 192 2.47 -0.36 -4.21
CA VAL A 192 2.69 1.00 -4.74
C VAL A 192 1.44 1.87 -4.53
N VAL A 193 0.26 1.34 -4.83
CA VAL A 193 -1.01 2.04 -4.56
C VAL A 193 -1.18 2.26 -3.06
N LEU A 194 -0.95 1.23 -2.23
CA LEU A 194 -1.02 1.32 -0.76
C LEU A 194 -0.06 2.37 -0.20
N ARG A 195 1.20 2.39 -0.67
CA ARG A 195 2.21 3.38 -0.29
C ARG A 195 1.71 4.77 -0.57
N ARG A 196 1.19 5.00 -1.77
CA ARG A 196 0.69 6.32 -2.15
C ARG A 196 -0.56 6.70 -1.37
N MET A 197 -1.48 5.77 -1.09
CA MET A 197 -2.61 6.02 -0.19
C MET A 197 -2.17 6.41 1.22
N ALA A 198 -1.14 5.76 1.77
CA ALA A 198 -0.56 6.11 3.06
C ALA A 198 0.07 7.52 3.04
N GLU A 199 0.78 7.89 1.98
CA GLU A 199 1.31 9.26 1.79
C GLU A 199 0.19 10.31 1.72
N HIS A 200 -1.02 9.92 1.29
CA HIS A 200 -2.22 10.76 1.29
C HIS A 200 -2.97 10.77 2.62
N GLY A 201 -2.53 10.00 3.62
CA GLY A 201 -3.24 9.86 4.89
C GLY A 201 -4.57 9.09 4.78
N LEU A 202 -4.76 8.31 3.71
CA LEU A 202 -5.98 7.53 3.48
C LEU A 202 -5.97 6.20 4.24
N VAL A 203 -4.81 5.79 4.77
CA VAL A 203 -4.60 4.51 5.46
C VAL A 203 -3.78 4.75 6.71
N GLU A 204 -4.21 4.14 7.81
CA GLU A 204 -3.46 4.01 9.03
C GLU A 204 -3.22 2.51 9.29
N PHE A 205 -2.02 2.17 9.74
CA PHE A 205 -1.67 0.80 10.12
C PHE A 205 -1.60 0.72 11.65
N ALA A 206 -2.28 -0.25 12.25
CA ALA A 206 -2.45 -0.31 13.71
C ALA A 206 -1.14 -0.58 14.48
N ASP A 207 -0.18 -1.23 13.84
CA ASP A 207 1.16 -1.56 14.33
C ASP A 207 2.19 -0.45 14.09
N GLN A 208 1.85 0.53 13.26
CA GLN A 208 2.69 1.69 13.04
C GLN A 208 2.38 2.73 14.11
N PRO A 209 3.38 3.38 14.72
CA PRO A 209 3.12 4.34 15.77
C PRO A 209 2.18 5.43 15.26
N ARG A 210 1.02 5.57 15.92
CA ARG A 210 0.22 6.80 15.81
C ARG A 210 1.02 7.90 16.48
N VAL A 211 1.75 8.68 15.69
CA VAL A 211 2.48 9.83 16.23
C VAL A 211 1.44 10.90 16.57
N SER A 212 0.97 10.88 17.82
CA SER A 212 0.16 11.96 18.40
C SER A 212 1.03 13.22 18.49
N PRO A 213 0.47 14.42 18.29
CA PRO A 213 1.23 15.64 18.51
C PRO A 213 1.76 15.61 19.94
N ALA A 214 3.06 15.79 20.11
CA ALA A 214 3.64 16.00 21.44
C ALA A 214 2.91 17.19 22.07
N THR A 215 2.18 16.94 23.15
CA THR A 215 1.55 17.96 23.96
C THR A 215 2.63 18.82 24.59
N ASP A 216 2.38 20.13 24.61
CA ASP A 216 3.29 21.21 24.93
C ASP A 216 4.21 20.94 26.13
N SER A 217 5.53 21.06 25.90
CA SER A 217 6.44 21.50 26.95
C SER A 217 7.28 22.64 26.40
N ALA A 218 6.93 23.84 26.85
CA ALA A 218 7.55 25.10 26.52
C ALA A 218 9.00 25.20 27.04
N SER A 219 9.67 26.25 26.56
CA SER A 219 10.93 26.86 26.99
C SER A 219 12.25 26.29 26.43
N ALA A 220 12.58 26.75 25.22
CA ALA A 220 13.96 27.13 24.89
C ALA A 220 13.92 28.46 24.12
N GLU A 221 14.66 29.46 24.62
CA GLU A 221 14.80 30.79 24.03
C GLU A 221 15.44 30.75 22.64
N PRO A 222 15.16 31.72 21.74
CA PRO A 222 15.62 31.69 20.37
C PRO A 222 17.05 32.26 20.27
N THR A 223 18.06 31.39 20.29
CA THR A 223 19.37 31.77 19.76
C THR A 223 19.35 31.73 18.24
N SER A 224 19.54 32.91 17.66
CA SER A 224 19.72 33.20 16.25
C SER A 224 20.85 32.38 15.62
N THR A 225 20.50 31.28 14.95
CA THR A 225 21.26 30.68 13.86
C THR A 225 20.22 29.96 12.99
N GLU A 226 19.82 30.54 11.86
CA GLU A 226 18.83 29.90 10.98
C GLU A 226 19.29 28.48 10.61
N PRO A 227 18.54 27.43 10.95
CA PRO A 227 18.99 26.06 10.73
C PRO A 227 18.91 25.70 9.25
N LEU A 228 19.77 24.77 8.84
CA LEU A 228 19.90 24.11 7.51
C LEU A 228 18.63 23.39 7.00
N VAL A 229 17.44 23.75 7.50
CA VAL A 229 16.15 23.12 7.19
C VAL A 229 15.43 23.98 6.15
N PRO A 230 14.87 23.38 5.08
CA PRO A 230 14.13 24.13 4.06
C PRO A 230 12.93 24.87 4.66
N ARG A 231 12.64 26.06 4.16
CA ARG A 231 11.43 26.82 4.54
C ARG A 231 10.18 26.13 4.00
N HIS A 232 9.06 26.22 4.72
CA HIS A 232 7.77 25.76 4.26
C HIS A 232 7.43 26.38 2.89
N SER A 233 7.00 25.53 1.97
CA SER A 233 6.54 25.96 0.65
C SER A 233 5.68 24.87 0.02
N MET A 234 4.50 25.27 -0.47
CA MET A 234 3.61 24.40 -1.24
C MET A 234 4.15 24.08 -2.65
N ARG A 235 5.26 24.71 -3.05
CA ARG A 235 5.91 24.51 -4.35
C ARG A 235 7.34 24.06 -4.18
N ARG A 236 7.80 23.18 -5.08
CA ARG A 236 9.22 22.83 -5.22
C ARG A 236 10.02 24.08 -5.58
N ALA A 237 11.16 24.26 -4.93
CA ALA A 237 12.07 25.37 -5.25
C ALA A 237 12.61 25.25 -6.69
N SER A 238 12.75 26.39 -7.37
CA SER A 238 13.38 26.46 -8.69
C SER A 238 14.89 26.21 -8.62
N ARG A 239 15.53 26.65 -7.52
CA ARG A 239 16.94 26.37 -7.25
C ARG A 239 17.13 24.92 -6.85
N GLN A 240 17.90 24.19 -7.65
CA GLN A 240 18.12 22.75 -7.49
C GLN A 240 18.66 22.38 -6.09
N ALA A 241 19.63 23.14 -5.57
CA ALA A 241 20.18 22.91 -4.23
C ALA A 241 19.13 23.01 -3.10
N GLU A 242 18.10 23.84 -3.26
CA GLU A 242 17.03 23.96 -2.27
C GLU A 242 16.01 22.83 -2.39
N ALA A 243 15.69 22.44 -3.62
CA ALA A 243 14.85 21.27 -3.86
C ALA A 243 15.52 20.00 -3.33
N GLU A 244 16.82 19.81 -3.57
CA GLU A 244 17.60 18.69 -3.04
C GLU A 244 17.63 18.67 -1.52
N ARG A 245 17.74 19.84 -0.87
CA ARG A 245 17.65 19.96 0.59
C ARG A 245 16.28 19.55 1.12
N ALA A 246 15.20 19.96 0.44
CA ALA A 246 13.86 19.51 0.77
C ALA A 246 13.67 18.01 0.55
N GLU A 247 14.22 17.45 -0.52
CA GLU A 247 14.20 16.00 -0.75
C GLU A 247 15.01 15.25 0.32
N GLN A 248 16.17 15.75 0.74
CA GLN A 248 16.97 15.16 1.82
C GLN A 248 16.20 15.15 3.14
N LEU A 249 15.53 16.26 3.48
CA LEU A 249 14.64 16.32 4.64
C LEU A 249 13.53 15.27 4.52
N GLN A 250 12.83 15.20 3.39
CA GLN A 250 11.76 14.23 3.17
C GLN A 250 12.27 12.77 3.26
N ARG A 251 13.48 12.48 2.75
CA ARG A 251 14.13 11.17 2.91
C ARG A 251 14.44 10.87 4.37
N TRP A 252 15.01 11.82 5.11
CA TRP A 252 15.29 11.68 6.53
C TRP A 252 14.01 11.47 7.35
N LEU A 253 12.94 12.23 7.07
CA LEU A 253 11.66 12.06 7.75
C LEU A 253 11.05 10.67 7.48
N ASN A 254 11.22 10.12 6.27
CA ASN A 254 10.78 8.76 5.94
C ASN A 254 11.56 7.66 6.67
N THR A 255 12.68 7.94 7.36
CA THR A 255 13.36 6.93 8.19
C THR A 255 12.70 6.73 9.55
N PHE A 256 11.72 7.58 9.91
CA PHE A 256 10.99 7.46 11.17
C PHE A 256 9.74 6.58 10.96
N PRO A 257 9.51 5.57 11.81
CA PRO A 257 8.34 4.70 11.71
C PRO A 257 7.02 5.50 11.71
N GLY A 258 6.09 5.12 10.83
CA GLY A 258 4.79 5.80 10.67
C GLY A 258 4.82 7.12 9.89
N ILE A 259 5.97 7.54 9.35
CA ILE A 259 6.07 8.71 8.46
C ILE A 259 6.25 8.26 7.01
N PHE A 260 5.30 8.66 6.17
CA PHE A 260 5.30 8.34 4.75
C PHE A 260 5.13 9.62 3.93
N LEU A 261 6.26 10.20 3.50
CA LEU A 261 6.30 11.40 2.66
C LEU A 261 6.71 11.06 1.23
N LYS A 262 6.09 11.76 0.28
CA LYS A 262 6.61 11.85 -1.08
C LYS A 262 7.91 12.65 -1.07
N VAL A 263 8.94 12.14 -1.73
CA VAL A 263 10.21 12.86 -1.94
C VAL A 263 10.11 13.65 -3.24
N ASP A 264 9.59 14.88 -3.18
CA ASP A 264 9.35 15.75 -4.33
C ASP A 264 10.04 17.12 -4.25
N GLY A 265 10.76 17.38 -3.16
CA GLY A 265 11.46 18.65 -2.94
C GLY A 265 10.52 19.83 -2.69
N ALA A 266 9.22 19.57 -2.44
CA ALA A 266 8.25 20.57 -2.01
C ALA A 266 7.98 20.40 -0.49
N PRO A 267 8.60 21.23 0.36
CA PRO A 267 8.44 21.16 1.81
C PRO A 267 7.11 21.79 2.27
N GLY A 268 5.98 21.30 1.75
CA GLY A 268 4.64 21.80 2.07
C GLY A 268 4.07 21.23 3.37
N ASP A 269 2.75 21.34 3.55
CA ASP A 269 2.05 21.02 4.80
C ASP A 269 2.39 19.63 5.35
N ARG A 270 2.40 18.60 4.49
CA ARG A 270 2.72 17.22 4.92
C ARG A 270 4.16 17.08 5.41
N THR A 271 5.12 17.68 4.70
CA THR A 271 6.53 17.69 5.13
C THR A 271 6.66 18.42 6.46
N SER A 272 5.91 19.51 6.64
CA SER A 272 5.89 20.27 7.88
C SER A 272 5.21 19.55 9.05
N ASP A 273 4.12 18.84 8.80
CA ASP A 273 3.45 17.99 9.79
C ASP A 273 4.35 16.85 10.25
N ALA A 274 5.03 16.19 9.30
CA ALA A 274 6.02 15.16 9.60
C ALA A 274 7.22 15.72 10.36
N TYR A 275 7.71 16.90 9.98
CA TYR A 275 8.78 17.58 10.70
C TYR A 275 8.36 17.92 12.14
N ARG A 276 7.13 18.39 12.35
CA ARG A 276 6.56 18.62 13.68
C ARG A 276 6.42 17.34 14.48
N ARG A 277 6.01 16.25 13.86
CA ARG A 277 5.92 14.93 14.52
C ARG A 277 7.27 14.47 15.06
N VAL A 278 8.36 14.72 14.34
CA VAL A 278 9.71 14.29 14.76
C VAL A 278 10.38 15.29 15.71
N THR A 279 10.18 16.59 15.51
CA THR A 279 10.97 17.65 16.18
C THR A 279 10.17 18.49 17.17
N GLY A 280 8.84 18.32 17.23
CA GLY A 280 7.92 19.20 17.96
C GLY A 280 7.60 20.52 17.26
N HIS A 281 8.30 20.86 16.17
CA HIS A 281 8.18 22.17 15.52
C HIS A 281 7.71 22.06 14.07
N TYR A 282 6.86 22.98 13.62
CA TYR A 282 6.60 23.13 12.19
C TYR A 282 7.83 23.66 11.45
N LEU A 283 7.87 23.50 10.12
CA LEU A 283 8.95 24.05 9.30
C LEU A 283 8.99 25.59 9.37
N PRO A 284 10.18 26.20 9.20
CA PRO A 284 10.31 27.66 9.17
C PRO A 284 9.42 28.29 8.09
N GLY A 285 8.59 29.26 8.47
CA GLY A 285 7.68 29.94 7.55
C GLY A 285 6.34 29.21 7.35
N ASP A 286 6.10 28.09 8.04
CA ASP A 286 4.75 27.51 8.11
C ASP A 286 3.82 28.46 8.87
N PRO A 287 2.66 28.86 8.30
CA PRO A 287 1.73 29.79 8.94
C PRO A 287 1.24 29.30 10.31
N ARG A 288 1.19 27.98 10.54
CA ARG A 288 0.71 27.36 11.80
C ARG A 288 1.70 27.49 12.97
N GLN A 289 2.94 27.94 12.72
CA GLN A 289 3.86 28.33 13.81
C GLN A 289 3.37 29.54 14.61
N GLN A 290 2.59 30.43 13.98
CA GLN A 290 2.14 31.66 14.63
C GLN A 290 0.91 31.41 15.51
N GLU A 291 0.05 30.46 15.11
CA GLU A 291 -1.17 30.08 15.86
C GLU A 291 -0.86 29.27 17.13
N SER A 292 0.28 28.59 17.19
CA SER A 292 0.70 27.80 18.38
C SER A 292 1.40 28.65 19.47
N ARG A 293 1.56 29.96 19.23
CA ARG A 293 2.17 30.92 20.17
C ARG A 293 1.16 31.92 20.75
N ALA A 294 -0.11 31.84 20.36
CA ALA A 294 -1.23 32.63 20.87
C ALA A 294 -2.07 31.80 21.84
#